data_AF-J0CBN7-F1
#
_entry.id   AF-J0CBN7-F1
#
_cell.length_a   1.000
_cell.length_b   1.000
_cell.length_c   1.000
_cell.angle_alpha   90.00
_cell.angle_beta   90.00
_cell.angle_gamma   90.00
#
_symmetry.space_group_name_H-M   'P 1'
#
loop_
_entity.id
_entity.type
_entity.pdbx_description
1 polymer ?
#
loop_
_entity_poly.entity_id
_entity_poly.type
_entity_poly.pdbx_seq_one_letter_code
_entity_poly.pdbx_strand_id
1 'polypeptide(L)'
;MRFAISFLVRCLFSSLLLVFLLLTLPIGTATSQAAEQKQAAQPPMNFIIVRSSLCQENCPEWISAEGRITADTPARLRKIIKKIGGRKLPVVFRSEGGDVDAAYAMGRMIRKAGLETAVGGTLLKGCPVQDTLCDAAIAKDGTATGYTYSAGAYCFSACPLAFAGGTSRVASQWSLIGVHQITTIYNRVRVSYRIEYKMVNGKKKEISRKEVGRKVAGQTSSTKLGKKANAALTAYLKEMGVADDVIDMMMSATPDSIHLVPSADALRIGLITDMLPYSERPGMSLCAPEATCHGHPAVDAPVTAEAPVLKAPVLNTTADKSENLPKTHPMDFLLMYNGNCQDECMQWISADGDITRETPARLEAILKSLGGTKLPIVLQSNGGDMDAAFAMGRLIRAAGLETSIGRTWLPNCPKLDPRCKAGIAKSGPTEGEVFAGGGYCLSTCTLVLMSGTPRIIGYSTIGLARPTTAEYTKFFAYFDEMGVSAETFESTMLATSTERKTILRSQALELGIINGIIPYGDEPGYRLCGPDAKESLRCPRKAEAEIVPAAASLN
;
A
#
# COMPACT_ATOMS: atom_id res chain seq x y z
N MET A 1 69.72 25.29 31.05
CA MET A 1 69.63 24.61 29.73
C MET A 1 69.56 23.08 29.78
N ARG A 2 69.98 22.37 30.85
CA ARG A 2 69.91 20.89 30.90
C ARG A 2 68.53 20.28 31.18
N PHE A 3 67.60 21.02 31.79
CA PHE A 3 66.24 20.53 32.09
C PHE A 3 65.24 20.63 30.92
N ALA A 4 65.41 21.61 30.03
CA ALA A 4 64.50 21.79 28.88
C ALA A 4 64.69 20.72 27.80
N ILE A 5 65.91 20.20 27.63
CA ILE A 5 66.23 19.18 26.61
C ILE A 5 65.67 17.81 27.01
N SER A 6 65.64 17.48 28.31
CA SER A 6 65.14 16.19 28.78
C SER A 6 63.61 16.04 28.63
N PHE A 7 62.87 17.15 28.74
CA PHE A 7 61.40 17.15 28.58
C PHE A 7 60.98 17.02 27.12
N LEU A 8 61.68 17.70 26.20
CA LEU A 8 61.44 17.61 24.76
C LEU A 8 61.76 16.21 24.20
N VAL A 9 62.81 15.55 24.68
CA VAL A 9 63.17 14.19 24.26
C VAL A 9 62.13 13.16 24.75
N ARG A 10 61.56 13.32 25.95
CA ARG A 10 60.50 12.43 26.46
C ARG A 10 59.17 12.57 25.70
N CYS A 11 58.78 13.79 25.31
CA CYS A 11 57.57 14.00 24.51
C CYS A 11 57.70 13.45 23.08
N LEU A 12 58.89 13.56 22.47
CA LEU A 12 59.15 12.99 21.14
C LEU A 12 59.14 11.46 21.15
N PHE A 13 59.76 10.82 22.16
CA PHE A 13 59.72 9.36 22.31
C PHE A 13 58.32 8.83 22.62
N SER A 14 57.52 9.54 23.42
CA SER A 14 56.13 9.16 23.72
C SER A 14 55.22 9.26 22.49
N SER A 15 55.47 10.23 21.59
CA SER A 15 54.68 10.42 20.38
C SER A 15 55.02 9.38 19.31
N LEU A 16 56.30 9.01 19.18
CA LEU A 16 56.76 7.95 18.27
C LEU A 16 56.27 6.56 18.71
N LEU A 17 56.18 6.28 20.02
CA LEU A 17 55.61 5.02 20.51
C LEU A 17 54.11 4.91 20.24
N LEU A 18 53.36 6.02 20.35
CA LEU A 18 51.92 6.04 20.08
C LEU A 18 51.60 5.82 18.59
N VAL A 19 52.43 6.39 17.70
CA VAL A 19 52.31 6.19 16.24
C VAL A 19 52.66 4.75 15.85
N PHE A 20 53.69 4.14 16.47
CA PHE A 20 54.03 2.74 16.22
C PHE A 20 52.96 1.76 16.73
N LEU A 21 52.27 2.07 17.84
CA LEU A 21 51.18 1.24 18.37
C LEU A 21 49.91 1.29 17.50
N LEU A 22 49.66 2.41 16.81
CA LEU A 22 48.55 2.58 15.86
C LEU A 22 48.81 1.87 14.52
N LEU A 23 50.07 1.61 14.16
CA LEU A 23 50.46 0.92 12.92
C LEU A 23 50.42 -0.62 13.01
N THR A 24 50.21 -1.19 14.21
CA THR A 24 50.14 -2.65 14.43
C THR A 24 48.73 -3.20 14.62
N LEU A 25 47.68 -2.40 14.41
CA LEU A 25 46.32 -2.94 14.35
C LEU A 25 46.18 -3.77 13.07
N PRO A 26 45.78 -5.06 13.15
CA PRO A 26 45.51 -5.83 11.95
C PRO A 26 44.37 -5.12 11.23
N ILE A 27 44.63 -4.63 10.03
CA ILE A 27 43.58 -4.28 9.07
C ILE A 27 42.93 -5.62 8.72
N GLY A 28 42.03 -6.08 9.59
CA GLY A 28 41.06 -7.08 9.23
C GLY A 28 40.37 -6.51 8.02
N THR A 29 40.61 -7.13 6.86
CA THR A 29 39.80 -6.93 5.68
C THR A 29 38.39 -7.36 6.08
N ALA A 30 37.64 -6.40 6.63
CA ALA A 30 36.20 -6.42 6.64
C ALA A 30 35.81 -6.40 5.16
N THR A 31 35.85 -7.59 4.56
CA THR A 31 35.00 -7.92 3.44
C THR A 31 33.61 -7.60 3.96
N SER A 32 33.14 -6.41 3.60
CA SER A 32 31.74 -6.05 3.69
C SER A 32 31.05 -7.01 2.71
N GLN A 33 30.82 -8.25 3.17
CA GLN A 33 29.69 -9.01 2.71
C GLN A 33 28.51 -8.13 3.11
N ALA A 34 28.09 -7.28 2.17
CA ALA A 34 26.72 -6.85 2.07
C ALA A 34 25.92 -8.15 2.07
N ALA A 35 25.56 -8.60 3.27
CA ALA A 35 24.62 -9.66 3.47
C ALA A 35 23.34 -9.10 2.87
N GLU A 36 23.06 -9.54 1.64
CA GLU A 36 21.80 -9.43 0.96
C GLU A 36 20.73 -9.78 2.01
N GLN A 37 20.07 -8.77 2.59
CA GLN A 37 18.97 -8.96 3.51
C GLN A 37 17.83 -9.54 2.69
N LYS A 38 17.85 -10.86 2.54
CA LYS A 38 16.76 -11.64 1.99
C LYS A 38 15.57 -11.42 2.92
N GLN A 39 14.63 -10.59 2.46
CA GLN A 39 13.42 -10.25 3.20
C GLN A 39 12.78 -11.53 3.75
N ALA A 40 12.60 -11.59 5.07
CA ALA A 40 12.13 -12.78 5.73
C ALA A 40 10.76 -13.18 5.15
N ALA A 41 10.69 -14.39 4.60
CA ALA A 41 9.47 -14.95 4.03
C ALA A 41 8.34 -14.97 5.09
N GLN A 42 7.12 -14.53 4.74
CA GLN A 42 5.98 -14.63 5.65
C GLN A 42 5.75 -16.09 6.06
N PRO A 43 5.26 -16.32 7.29
CA PRO A 43 4.92 -17.66 7.74
C PRO A 43 3.87 -18.31 6.81
N PRO A 44 3.80 -19.65 6.76
CA PRO A 44 2.76 -20.37 6.02
C PRO A 44 1.36 -19.88 6.43
N MET A 45 0.46 -19.78 5.45
CA MET A 45 -0.87 -19.23 5.67
C MET A 45 -1.62 -19.98 6.76
N ASN A 46 -2.06 -19.22 7.76
CA ASN A 46 -2.85 -19.69 8.87
C ASN A 46 -4.31 -19.27 8.71
N PHE A 47 -5.22 -20.06 9.28
CA PHE A 47 -6.65 -19.78 9.27
C PHE A 47 -7.20 -19.75 10.69
N ILE A 48 -7.79 -18.62 11.08
CA ILE A 48 -8.37 -18.42 12.41
C ILE A 48 -9.80 -17.95 12.25
N ILE A 49 -10.74 -18.57 12.98
CA ILE A 49 -12.12 -18.06 13.06
C ILE A 49 -12.10 -16.95 14.11
N VAL A 50 -12.44 -15.74 13.70
CA VAL A 50 -12.37 -14.56 14.56
C VAL A 50 -13.75 -13.95 14.71
N ARG A 51 -14.12 -13.69 15.96
CA ARG A 51 -15.34 -12.95 16.32
C ARG A 51 -15.00 -11.48 16.54
N SER A 52 -15.84 -10.59 16.03
CA SER A 52 -15.68 -9.15 16.26
C SER A 52 -15.69 -8.84 17.76
N SER A 53 -14.73 -8.03 18.19
CA SER A 53 -14.63 -7.51 19.55
C SER A 53 -15.36 -6.17 19.74
N LEU A 54 -15.93 -5.64 18.65
CA LEU A 54 -16.58 -4.33 18.59
C LEU A 54 -18.11 -4.41 18.73
N CYS A 55 -18.63 -5.54 19.15
CA CYS A 55 -20.07 -5.84 19.25
C CYS A 55 -20.36 -6.54 20.58
N GLN A 56 -21.60 -6.38 21.05
CA GLN A 56 -22.06 -6.94 22.33
C GLN A 56 -22.87 -8.24 22.12
N GLU A 57 -23.77 -8.27 21.14
CA GLU A 57 -24.59 -9.45 20.81
C GLU A 57 -24.52 -9.78 19.31
N ASN A 58 -24.72 -11.06 18.95
CA ASN A 58 -24.73 -11.55 17.55
C ASN A 58 -23.58 -11.04 16.69
N CYS A 59 -22.38 -11.06 17.28
CA CYS A 59 -21.17 -10.56 16.68
C CYS A 59 -20.83 -11.21 15.33
N PRO A 60 -20.52 -10.42 14.29
CA PRO A 60 -19.99 -10.94 13.04
C PRO A 60 -18.72 -11.76 13.26
N GLU A 61 -18.57 -12.81 12.47
CA GLU A 61 -17.44 -13.71 12.48
C GLU A 61 -16.88 -13.87 11.07
N TRP A 62 -15.56 -13.94 10.95
CA TRP A 62 -14.86 -14.17 9.69
C TRP A 62 -13.75 -15.20 9.86
N ILE A 63 -13.22 -15.66 8.73
CA ILE A 63 -12.03 -16.50 8.67
C ILE A 63 -10.86 -15.60 8.28
N SER A 64 -9.98 -15.31 9.22
CA SER A 64 -8.69 -14.68 8.93
C SER A 64 -7.83 -15.66 8.14
N ALA A 65 -7.32 -15.26 6.97
CA ALA A 65 -6.48 -16.04 6.08
C ALA A 65 -5.19 -15.25 5.77
N GLU A 66 -4.20 -15.35 6.67
CA GLU A 66 -2.97 -14.56 6.59
C GLU A 66 -1.71 -15.42 6.46
N GLY A 67 -0.77 -14.96 5.63
CA GLY A 67 0.53 -15.60 5.41
C GLY A 67 0.74 -16.12 3.98
N ARG A 68 1.82 -16.88 3.75
CA ARG A 68 2.21 -17.40 2.43
C ARG A 68 1.37 -18.62 2.04
N ILE A 69 0.87 -18.65 0.81
CA ILE A 69 0.17 -19.81 0.26
C ILE A 69 1.19 -20.91 -0.05
N THR A 70 1.00 -22.08 0.54
CA THR A 70 1.86 -23.26 0.40
C THR A 70 1.04 -24.46 -0.10
N ALA A 71 1.71 -25.52 -0.53
CA ALA A 71 1.05 -26.75 -0.97
C ALA A 71 0.10 -27.37 0.09
N ASP A 72 0.36 -27.15 1.38
CA ASP A 72 -0.47 -27.65 2.49
C ASP A 72 -1.63 -26.71 2.86
N THR A 73 -1.63 -25.46 2.40
CA THR A 73 -2.64 -24.46 2.72
C THR A 73 -4.08 -24.93 2.37
N PRO A 74 -4.35 -25.59 1.22
CA PRO A 74 -5.69 -26.10 0.91
C PRO A 74 -6.20 -27.14 1.91
N ALA A 75 -5.31 -27.95 2.50
CA ALA A 75 -5.69 -28.92 3.52
C ALA A 75 -6.12 -28.23 4.83
N ARG A 76 -5.44 -27.14 5.21
CA ARG A 76 -5.81 -26.31 6.37
C ARG A 76 -7.14 -25.59 6.16
N LEU A 77 -7.34 -24.99 4.98
CA LEU A 77 -8.61 -24.36 4.62
C LEU A 77 -9.77 -25.37 4.69
N ARG A 78 -9.60 -26.58 4.16
CA ARG A 78 -10.61 -27.64 4.22
C ARG A 78 -11.00 -27.99 5.66
N LYS A 79 -10.06 -28.00 6.61
CA LYS A 79 -10.36 -28.24 8.03
C LYS A 79 -11.23 -27.13 8.62
N ILE A 80 -10.95 -25.87 8.28
CA ILE A 80 -11.76 -24.74 8.74
C ILE A 80 -13.16 -24.73 8.12
N ILE A 81 -13.27 -24.99 6.81
CA ILE A 81 -14.58 -25.11 6.14
C ILE A 81 -15.42 -26.23 6.77
N LYS A 82 -14.81 -27.35 7.19
CA LYS A 82 -15.51 -28.39 7.95
C LYS A 82 -15.93 -27.90 9.35
N LYS A 83 -15.06 -27.14 10.04
CA LYS A 83 -15.31 -26.63 11.39
C LYS A 83 -16.46 -25.61 11.43
N ILE A 84 -16.56 -24.73 10.44
CA ILE A 84 -17.67 -23.75 10.35
C ILE A 84 -19.00 -24.40 9.94
N GLY A 85 -18.97 -25.60 9.34
CA GLY A 85 -20.16 -26.32 8.90
C GLY A 85 -20.92 -25.56 7.80
N GLY A 86 -22.23 -25.37 7.98
CA GLY A 86 -23.07 -24.64 7.03
C GLY A 86 -22.98 -23.11 7.12
N ARG A 87 -22.21 -22.57 8.08
CA ARG A 87 -22.08 -21.12 8.29
C ARG A 87 -21.33 -20.46 7.14
N LYS A 88 -21.79 -19.29 6.73
CA LYS A 88 -21.23 -18.50 5.62
C LYS A 88 -20.31 -17.41 6.14
N LEU A 89 -19.16 -17.80 6.67
CA LEU A 89 -18.18 -16.83 7.18
C LEU A 89 -17.31 -16.32 6.02
N PRO A 90 -17.16 -15.00 5.85
CA PRO A 90 -16.28 -14.43 4.83
C PRO A 90 -14.82 -14.79 5.12
N VAL A 91 -14.04 -15.01 4.07
CA VAL A 91 -12.59 -15.28 4.13
C VAL A 91 -11.83 -13.99 3.87
N VAL A 92 -11.08 -13.51 4.86
CA VAL A 92 -10.35 -12.24 4.81
C VAL A 92 -8.87 -12.52 4.55
N PHE A 93 -8.39 -12.12 3.38
CA PHE A 93 -7.04 -12.40 2.89
C PHE A 93 -6.05 -11.27 3.18
N ARG A 94 -4.91 -11.64 3.77
CA ARG A 94 -3.66 -10.84 3.76
C ARG A 94 -2.47 -11.73 3.43
N SER A 95 -1.99 -11.68 2.19
CA SER A 95 -1.01 -12.65 1.68
C SER A 95 -0.13 -12.08 0.59
N GLU A 96 1.16 -12.43 0.63
CA GLU A 96 2.12 -12.17 -0.46
C GLU A 96 1.98 -13.16 -1.63
N GLY A 97 1.03 -14.11 -1.54
CA GLY A 97 0.85 -15.19 -2.49
C GLY A 97 1.70 -16.41 -2.17
N GLY A 98 2.18 -17.11 -3.20
CA GLY A 98 2.92 -18.36 -3.06
C GLY A 98 2.56 -19.39 -4.13
N ASP A 99 2.20 -20.60 -3.72
CA ASP A 99 1.90 -21.71 -4.63
C ASP A 99 0.59 -21.47 -5.41
N VAL A 100 0.70 -21.46 -6.74
CA VAL A 100 -0.41 -21.14 -7.66
C VAL A 100 -1.43 -22.27 -7.72
N ASP A 101 -1.00 -23.53 -7.70
CA ASP A 101 -1.91 -24.68 -7.76
C ASP A 101 -2.72 -24.80 -6.46
N ALA A 102 -2.09 -24.50 -5.32
CA ALA A 102 -2.74 -24.37 -4.04
C ALA A 102 -3.77 -23.22 -4.04
N ALA A 103 -3.44 -22.06 -4.63
CA ALA A 103 -4.37 -20.95 -4.76
C ALA A 103 -5.60 -21.31 -5.60
N TYR A 104 -5.43 -22.02 -6.73
CA TYR A 104 -6.55 -22.52 -7.52
C TYR A 104 -7.42 -23.50 -6.73
N ALA A 105 -6.80 -24.40 -5.97
CA ALA A 105 -7.52 -25.35 -5.13
C ALA A 105 -8.32 -24.62 -4.04
N MET A 106 -7.73 -23.60 -3.40
CA MET A 106 -8.41 -22.78 -2.42
C MET A 106 -9.61 -22.03 -3.01
N GLY A 107 -9.44 -21.35 -4.13
CA GLY A 107 -10.53 -20.59 -4.73
C GLY A 107 -11.71 -21.48 -5.14
N ARG A 108 -11.45 -22.68 -5.68
CA ARG A 108 -12.49 -23.69 -5.93
C ARG A 108 -13.19 -24.18 -4.66
N MET A 109 -12.45 -24.36 -3.55
CA MET A 109 -13.06 -24.72 -2.26
C MET A 109 -13.95 -23.62 -1.71
N ILE A 110 -13.50 -22.37 -1.78
CA ILE A 110 -14.24 -21.17 -1.35
C ILE A 110 -15.52 -21.03 -2.17
N ARG A 111 -15.42 -21.12 -3.51
CA ARG A 111 -16.56 -21.05 -4.43
C ARG A 111 -17.58 -22.13 -4.13
N LYS A 112 -17.13 -23.38 -3.99
CA LYS A 112 -18.00 -24.53 -3.69
C LYS A 112 -18.67 -24.40 -2.31
N ALA A 113 -17.96 -23.85 -1.33
CA ALA A 113 -18.52 -23.57 0.00
C ALA A 113 -19.46 -22.35 -0.01
N GLY A 114 -19.52 -21.59 -1.11
CA GLY A 114 -20.32 -20.38 -1.27
C GLY A 114 -19.95 -19.32 -0.25
N LEU A 115 -18.66 -19.13 -0.02
CA LEU A 115 -18.13 -18.14 0.93
C LEU A 115 -17.77 -16.85 0.18
N GLU A 116 -17.92 -15.73 0.88
CA GLU A 116 -17.44 -14.44 0.42
C GLU A 116 -15.93 -14.31 0.68
N THR A 117 -15.26 -13.47 -0.09
CA THR A 117 -13.85 -13.15 0.12
C THR A 117 -13.66 -11.65 0.25
N ALA A 118 -12.72 -11.25 1.10
CA ALA A 118 -12.35 -9.87 1.30
C ALA A 118 -10.83 -9.71 1.35
N VAL A 119 -10.29 -8.55 0.95
CA VAL A 119 -8.89 -8.19 1.23
C VAL A 119 -8.85 -7.32 2.48
N GLY A 120 -8.11 -7.78 3.50
CA GLY A 120 -8.06 -7.15 4.81
C GLY A 120 -7.07 -7.87 5.73
N GLY A 121 -6.59 -7.19 6.76
CA GLY A 121 -5.85 -7.78 7.86
C GLY A 121 -6.72 -7.93 9.10
N THR A 122 -6.27 -8.78 10.01
CA THR A 122 -6.90 -9.03 11.31
C THR A 122 -5.93 -8.64 12.42
N LEU A 123 -6.44 -7.88 13.40
CA LEU A 123 -5.76 -7.63 14.66
C LEU A 123 -6.55 -8.29 15.79
N LEU A 124 -5.95 -9.30 16.40
CA LEU A 124 -6.54 -9.99 17.54
C LEU A 124 -6.48 -9.10 18.80
N LYS A 125 -7.52 -9.19 19.62
CA LYS A 125 -7.63 -8.45 20.87
C LYS A 125 -6.50 -8.86 21.82
N GLY A 126 -5.73 -7.88 22.28
CA GLY A 126 -4.60 -8.09 23.18
C GLY A 126 -3.26 -8.35 22.49
N CYS A 127 -3.24 -8.39 21.15
CA CYS A 127 -1.99 -8.48 20.41
C CYS A 127 -1.37 -7.10 20.12
N PRO A 128 -0.03 -7.01 20.11
CA PRO A 128 0.66 -5.79 19.71
C PRO A 128 0.58 -5.59 18.19
N VAL A 129 0.72 -4.34 17.73
CA VAL A 129 0.59 -3.97 16.30
C VAL A 129 1.64 -4.68 15.41
N GLN A 130 2.77 -5.09 15.99
CA GLN A 130 3.86 -5.77 15.29
C GLN A 130 3.62 -7.28 15.12
N ASP A 131 2.73 -7.86 15.93
CA ASP A 131 2.37 -9.28 15.90
C ASP A 131 0.85 -9.40 16.02
N THR A 132 0.15 -9.06 14.93
CA THR A 132 -1.31 -8.87 14.94
C THR A 132 -2.10 -10.18 15.17
N LEU A 133 -1.44 -11.33 15.04
CA LEU A 133 -2.00 -12.68 15.22
C LEU A 133 -1.28 -13.46 16.33
N CYS A 134 -0.81 -12.78 17.36
CA CYS A 134 -0.06 -13.39 18.47
C CYS A 134 -0.75 -14.62 19.08
N ASP A 135 0.03 -15.66 19.37
CA ASP A 135 -0.48 -16.95 19.87
C ASP A 135 -1.26 -16.82 21.19
N ALA A 136 -0.91 -15.83 22.02
CA ALA A 136 -1.55 -15.58 23.31
C ALA A 136 -3.04 -15.20 23.19
N ALA A 137 -3.46 -14.63 22.06
CA ALA A 137 -4.85 -14.21 21.84
C ALA A 137 -5.72 -15.31 21.22
N ILE A 138 -5.14 -16.46 20.86
CA ILE A 138 -5.85 -17.59 20.26
C ILE A 138 -6.31 -18.54 21.36
N ALA A 139 -7.62 -18.77 21.44
CA ALA A 139 -8.21 -19.69 22.40
C ALA A 139 -7.80 -21.15 22.12
N LYS A 140 -7.96 -22.02 23.13
CA LYS A 140 -7.58 -23.45 23.02
C LYS A 140 -8.30 -24.20 21.91
N ASP A 141 -9.49 -23.75 21.52
CA ASP A 141 -10.25 -24.33 20.42
C ASP A 141 -9.84 -23.79 19.04
N GLY A 142 -8.89 -22.84 18.98
CA GLY A 142 -8.40 -22.18 17.78
C GLY A 142 -9.27 -21.03 17.28
N THR A 143 -10.18 -20.50 18.10
CA THR A 143 -10.93 -19.27 17.82
C THR A 143 -10.26 -18.06 18.48
N ALA A 144 -10.57 -16.85 18.03
CA ALA A 144 -10.07 -15.62 18.65
C ALA A 144 -11.10 -14.49 18.58
N THR A 145 -10.84 -13.40 19.30
CA THR A 145 -11.60 -12.15 19.17
C THR A 145 -10.71 -11.06 18.63
N GLY A 146 -11.25 -10.15 17.83
CA GLY A 146 -10.43 -9.10 17.21
C GLY A 146 -11.24 -8.13 16.36
N TYR A 147 -10.58 -7.44 15.45
CA TYR A 147 -11.21 -6.62 14.43
C TYR A 147 -10.46 -6.72 13.10
N THR A 148 -11.15 -6.46 12.00
CA THR A 148 -10.54 -6.37 10.68
C THR A 148 -10.18 -4.93 10.32
N TYR A 149 -9.17 -4.78 9.49
CA TYR A 149 -8.77 -3.52 8.91
C TYR A 149 -8.42 -3.72 7.44
N SER A 150 -8.69 -2.73 6.61
CA SER A 150 -8.35 -2.80 5.17
C SER A 150 -7.04 -2.09 4.86
N ALA A 151 -6.64 -1.15 5.72
CA ALA A 151 -5.56 -0.21 5.44
C ALA A 151 -4.19 -0.90 5.41
N GLY A 152 -3.53 -0.86 4.25
CA GLY A 152 -2.25 -1.54 4.06
C GLY A 152 -2.35 -3.07 4.05
N ALA A 153 -3.56 -3.62 4.07
CA ALA A 153 -3.76 -5.04 3.79
C ALA A 153 -3.46 -5.32 2.32
N TYR A 154 -3.00 -6.52 2.01
CA TYR A 154 -2.54 -6.85 0.68
C TYR A 154 -2.86 -8.28 0.28
N CYS A 155 -3.10 -8.49 -1.01
CA CYS A 155 -3.29 -9.79 -1.62
C CYS A 155 -2.51 -9.81 -2.94
N PHE A 156 -1.30 -10.37 -2.91
CA PHE A 156 -0.35 -10.34 -4.01
C PHE A 156 -0.12 -11.69 -4.67
N SER A 157 0.35 -11.65 -5.92
CA SER A 157 0.83 -12.82 -6.66
C SER A 157 -0.23 -13.91 -6.84
N ALA A 158 -0.08 -15.07 -6.18
CA ALA A 158 -1.07 -16.14 -6.21
C ALA A 158 -2.33 -15.86 -5.35
N CYS A 159 -2.28 -14.89 -4.42
CA CYS A 159 -3.42 -14.60 -3.54
C CYS A 159 -4.69 -14.17 -4.31
N PRO A 160 -4.62 -13.24 -5.29
CA PRO A 160 -5.77 -12.86 -6.11
C PRO A 160 -6.49 -14.05 -6.76
N LEU A 161 -5.77 -15.13 -7.08
CA LEU A 161 -6.35 -16.34 -7.65
C LEU A 161 -7.23 -17.08 -6.63
N ALA A 162 -6.78 -17.22 -5.38
CA ALA A 162 -7.60 -17.80 -4.31
C ALA A 162 -8.77 -16.88 -3.94
N PHE A 163 -8.52 -15.57 -3.87
CA PHE A 163 -9.50 -14.53 -3.60
C PHE A 163 -10.65 -14.51 -4.62
N ALA A 164 -10.36 -14.74 -5.91
CA ALA A 164 -11.36 -14.82 -6.98
C ALA A 164 -12.41 -15.93 -6.78
N GLY A 165 -12.15 -16.89 -5.88
CA GLY A 165 -13.09 -17.94 -5.50
C GLY A 165 -14.35 -17.46 -4.77
N GLY A 166 -14.36 -16.25 -4.22
CA GLY A 166 -15.50 -15.72 -3.48
C GLY A 166 -16.77 -15.57 -4.33
N THR A 167 -17.93 -15.83 -3.73
CA THR A 167 -19.24 -15.55 -4.37
C THR A 167 -19.52 -14.05 -4.46
N SER A 168 -19.13 -13.33 -3.40
CA SER A 168 -18.88 -11.89 -3.41
C SER A 168 -17.41 -11.68 -3.06
N ARG A 169 -16.78 -10.69 -3.70
CA ARG A 169 -15.35 -10.39 -3.64
C ARG A 169 -15.20 -8.90 -3.37
N VAL A 170 -14.83 -8.56 -2.14
CA VAL A 170 -14.80 -7.16 -1.71
C VAL A 170 -13.39 -6.73 -1.37
N ALA A 171 -13.02 -5.53 -1.81
CA ALA A 171 -11.78 -4.91 -1.38
C ALA A 171 -12.04 -3.43 -1.15
N SER A 172 -11.43 -2.88 -0.12
CA SER A 172 -11.44 -1.43 0.06
C SER A 172 -10.46 -0.77 -0.92
N GLN A 173 -10.61 0.53 -1.12
CA GLN A 173 -9.60 1.34 -1.78
C GLN A 173 -8.27 1.46 -0.99
N TRP A 174 -8.23 0.99 0.26
CA TRP A 174 -7.03 0.99 1.13
C TRP A 174 -6.27 -0.33 1.16
N SER A 175 -6.83 -1.36 0.53
CA SER A 175 -6.24 -2.68 0.41
C SER A 175 -5.65 -2.87 -0.98
N LEU A 176 -4.49 -3.51 -1.04
CA LEU A 176 -3.71 -3.64 -2.26
C LEU A 176 -3.94 -5.02 -2.88
N ILE A 177 -4.44 -5.05 -4.11
CA ILE A 177 -4.46 -6.24 -4.95
C ILE A 177 -3.34 -6.08 -5.96
N GLY A 178 -2.48 -7.09 -6.08
CA GLY A 178 -1.30 -6.99 -6.93
C GLY A 178 -0.97 -8.30 -7.62
N VAL A 179 -0.51 -8.19 -8.86
CA VAL A 179 -0.24 -9.31 -9.74
C VAL A 179 1.15 -9.17 -10.38
N HIS A 180 1.77 -10.28 -10.74
CA HIS A 180 3.03 -10.32 -11.48
C HIS A 180 3.17 -11.67 -12.20
N GLN A 181 4.24 -11.83 -13.00
CA GLN A 181 4.52 -13.03 -13.77
C GLN A 181 4.66 -14.26 -12.88
N ILE A 182 4.00 -15.37 -13.25
CA ILE A 182 4.16 -16.65 -12.54
C ILE A 182 5.54 -17.22 -12.85
N THR A 183 6.29 -17.55 -11.79
CA THR A 183 7.58 -18.23 -11.90
C THR A 183 7.39 -19.74 -11.79
N THR A 184 7.79 -20.48 -12.82
CA THR A 184 7.85 -21.95 -12.79
C THR A 184 9.25 -22.41 -12.38
N ILE A 185 9.35 -23.18 -11.30
CA ILE A 185 10.62 -23.76 -10.83
C ILE A 185 10.72 -25.22 -11.30
N TYR A 186 11.76 -25.52 -12.09
CA TYR A 186 12.07 -26.86 -12.57
C TYR A 186 13.14 -27.50 -11.68
N ASN A 187 12.77 -28.57 -10.99
CA ASN A 187 13.71 -29.43 -10.29
C ASN A 187 14.29 -30.44 -11.28
N ARG A 188 15.57 -30.32 -11.63
CA ARG A 188 16.24 -31.37 -12.41
C ARG A 188 16.56 -32.51 -11.47
N VAL A 189 16.10 -33.71 -11.79
CA VAL A 189 16.46 -34.94 -11.06
C VAL A 189 17.09 -35.94 -12.01
N ARG A 190 18.25 -36.46 -11.61
CA ARG A 190 18.92 -37.56 -12.29
C ARG A 190 18.43 -38.85 -11.67
N VAL A 191 17.67 -39.62 -12.43
CA VAL A 191 17.16 -40.93 -12.04
C VAL A 191 17.98 -42.01 -12.74
N SER A 192 18.55 -42.94 -11.97
CA SER A 192 19.32 -44.08 -12.46
C SER A 192 18.48 -45.34 -12.39
N TYR A 193 18.44 -46.11 -13.47
CA TYR A 193 17.72 -47.39 -13.54
C TYR A 193 18.70 -48.55 -13.74
N ARG A 194 18.41 -49.67 -13.09
CA ARG A 194 18.94 -50.99 -13.46
C ARG A 194 17.88 -51.68 -14.31
N ILE A 195 18.26 -52.03 -15.54
CA ILE A 195 17.37 -52.67 -16.50
C ILE A 195 17.95 -54.04 -16.84
N GLU A 196 17.15 -55.10 -16.67
CA GLU A 196 17.51 -56.47 -17.03
C GLU A 196 16.84 -56.87 -18.33
N TYR A 197 17.56 -57.56 -19.20
CA TYR A 197 17.08 -57.98 -20.51
C TYR A 197 17.17 -59.50 -20.68
N LYS A 198 16.17 -60.10 -21.34
CA LYS A 198 16.20 -61.47 -21.86
C LYS A 198 16.32 -61.40 -23.36
N MET A 199 17.20 -62.21 -23.94
CA MET A 199 17.22 -62.40 -25.39
C MET A 199 16.09 -63.37 -25.77
N VAL A 200 15.18 -62.93 -26.64
CA VAL A 200 14.11 -63.76 -27.21
C VAL A 200 14.16 -63.60 -28.73
N ASN A 201 14.40 -64.70 -29.45
CA ASN A 201 14.55 -64.72 -30.92
C ASN A 201 15.58 -63.70 -31.45
N GLY A 202 16.72 -63.58 -30.76
CA GLY A 202 17.78 -62.64 -31.12
C GLY A 202 17.50 -61.17 -30.77
N LYS A 203 16.35 -60.83 -30.18
CA LYS A 203 16.01 -59.45 -29.77
C LYS A 203 16.06 -59.30 -28.24
N LYS A 204 16.61 -58.18 -27.78
CA LYS A 204 16.60 -57.78 -26.36
C LYS A 204 15.15 -57.48 -25.95
N LYS A 205 14.65 -58.21 -24.96
CA LYS A 205 13.35 -57.96 -24.30
C LYS A 205 13.61 -57.50 -22.87
N GLU A 206 13.18 -56.30 -22.52
CA GLU A 206 13.24 -55.76 -21.15
C GLU A 206 12.42 -56.66 -20.22
N ILE A 207 13.05 -57.26 -19.20
CA ILE A 207 12.42 -58.13 -18.19
C ILE A 207 12.01 -57.28 -16.98
N SER A 208 12.90 -56.39 -16.55
CA SER A 208 12.72 -55.59 -15.35
C SER A 208 13.39 -54.23 -15.51
N ARG A 209 12.77 -53.19 -14.94
CA ARG A 209 13.34 -51.86 -14.77
C ARG A 209 13.14 -51.45 -13.33
N LYS A 210 14.24 -51.28 -12.61
CA LYS A 210 14.24 -50.85 -11.20
C LYS A 210 14.98 -49.53 -11.06
N GLU A 211 14.34 -48.53 -10.46
CA GLU A 211 15.00 -47.30 -10.05
C GLU A 211 16.04 -47.64 -8.95
N VAL A 212 17.31 -47.34 -9.20
CA VAL A 212 18.44 -47.65 -8.29
C VAL A 212 19.06 -46.39 -7.68
N GLY A 213 18.60 -45.20 -8.07
CA GLY A 213 19.01 -43.96 -7.43
C GLY A 213 18.33 -42.74 -8.03
N ARG A 214 18.07 -41.75 -7.17
CA ARG A 214 17.53 -40.44 -7.53
C ARG A 214 18.39 -39.37 -6.89
N LYS A 215 18.99 -38.49 -7.70
CA LYS A 215 19.78 -37.34 -7.23
C LYS A 215 19.23 -36.04 -7.79
N VAL A 216 19.10 -35.00 -6.97
CA VAL A 216 18.74 -33.66 -7.43
C VAL A 216 19.95 -33.07 -8.18
N ALA A 217 19.72 -32.61 -9.40
CA ALA A 217 20.71 -32.14 -10.38
C ALA A 217 20.59 -30.62 -10.63
N GLY A 218 20.08 -29.87 -9.65
CA GLY A 218 19.91 -28.43 -9.68
C GLY A 218 18.48 -27.96 -9.95
N GLN A 219 18.25 -26.66 -9.78
CA GLN A 219 16.99 -25.97 -10.03
C GLN A 219 17.18 -24.92 -11.11
N THR A 220 16.19 -24.76 -11.99
CA THR A 220 16.13 -23.65 -12.95
C THR A 220 14.74 -23.04 -12.90
N SER A 221 14.60 -21.72 -13.01
CA SER A 221 13.30 -21.04 -13.05
C SER A 221 13.00 -20.48 -14.46
N SER A 222 11.72 -20.27 -14.75
CA SER A 222 11.25 -19.59 -15.97
C SER A 222 9.99 -18.81 -15.66
N THR A 223 9.90 -17.59 -16.16
CA THR A 223 8.67 -16.77 -16.14
C THR A 223 7.81 -16.94 -17.38
N LYS A 224 8.31 -17.64 -18.41
CA LYS A 224 7.52 -17.97 -19.60
C LYS A 224 6.44 -19.00 -19.24
N LEU A 225 5.17 -18.59 -19.29
CA LEU A 225 4.05 -19.51 -19.23
C LEU A 225 4.01 -20.37 -20.50
N GLY A 226 4.10 -21.68 -20.34
CA GLY A 226 3.83 -22.62 -21.42
C GLY A 226 2.34 -22.62 -21.81
N LYS A 227 2.01 -23.06 -23.04
CA LYS A 227 0.63 -23.11 -23.55
C LYS A 227 -0.36 -23.77 -22.57
N LYS A 228 0.04 -24.86 -21.92
CA LYS A 228 -0.79 -25.59 -20.96
C LYS A 228 -1.06 -24.77 -19.68
N ALA A 229 -0.04 -24.09 -19.16
CA ALA A 229 -0.17 -23.27 -17.95
C ALA A 229 -1.04 -22.04 -18.22
N ASN A 230 -0.86 -21.41 -19.40
CA ASN A 230 -1.71 -20.30 -19.83
C ASN A 230 -3.17 -20.74 -19.98
N ALA A 231 -3.42 -21.86 -20.66
CA ALA A 231 -4.78 -22.39 -20.80
C ALA A 231 -5.43 -22.73 -19.46
N ALA A 232 -4.66 -23.26 -18.49
CA ALA A 232 -5.16 -23.54 -17.15
C ALA A 232 -5.51 -22.27 -16.37
N LEU A 233 -4.67 -21.24 -16.45
CA LEU A 233 -4.92 -19.93 -15.84
C LEU A 233 -6.17 -19.26 -16.44
N THR A 234 -6.25 -19.18 -17.77
CA THR A 234 -7.42 -18.65 -18.48
C THR A 234 -8.70 -19.41 -18.12
N ALA A 235 -8.66 -20.75 -18.12
CA ALA A 235 -9.81 -21.55 -17.75
C ALA A 235 -10.25 -21.31 -16.30
N TYR A 236 -9.30 -21.15 -15.37
CA TYR A 236 -9.57 -20.84 -13.98
C TYR A 236 -10.19 -19.44 -13.80
N LEU A 237 -9.62 -18.42 -14.43
CA LEU A 237 -10.14 -17.05 -14.34
C LEU A 237 -11.56 -16.97 -14.90
N LYS A 238 -11.80 -17.63 -16.04
CA LYS A 238 -13.13 -17.78 -16.61
C LYS A 238 -14.11 -18.52 -15.69
N GLU A 239 -13.67 -19.61 -15.04
CA GLU A 239 -14.45 -20.34 -14.01
C GLU A 239 -14.86 -19.39 -12.87
N MET A 240 -14.00 -18.44 -12.51
CA MET A 240 -14.24 -17.47 -11.44
C MET A 240 -14.91 -16.16 -11.89
N GLY A 241 -15.24 -16.02 -13.19
CA GLY A 241 -15.83 -14.78 -13.73
C GLY A 241 -14.89 -13.58 -13.68
N VAL A 242 -13.58 -13.81 -13.85
CA VAL A 242 -12.56 -12.76 -14.00
C VAL A 242 -12.15 -12.68 -15.47
N ALA A 243 -12.08 -11.48 -16.03
CA ALA A 243 -11.68 -11.25 -17.41
C ALA A 243 -10.19 -11.55 -17.63
N ASP A 244 -9.86 -11.99 -18.85
CA ASP A 244 -8.49 -12.40 -19.21
C ASP A 244 -7.48 -11.24 -19.18
N ASP A 245 -7.93 -9.98 -19.19
CA ASP A 245 -7.11 -8.76 -19.03
C ASP A 245 -6.16 -8.82 -17.81
N VAL A 246 -6.54 -9.54 -16.75
CA VAL A 246 -5.68 -9.72 -15.57
C VAL A 246 -4.40 -10.49 -15.89
N ILE A 247 -4.41 -11.34 -16.93
CA ILE A 247 -3.23 -12.08 -17.38
C ILE A 247 -2.21 -11.09 -17.98
N ASP A 248 -2.66 -10.11 -18.75
CA ASP A 248 -1.76 -9.08 -19.31
C ASP A 248 -1.16 -8.22 -18.20
N MET A 249 -1.95 -7.86 -17.18
CA MET A 249 -1.46 -7.19 -15.98
C MET A 249 -0.43 -8.05 -15.23
N MET A 250 -0.67 -9.35 -15.06
CA MET A 250 0.30 -10.29 -14.49
C MET A 250 1.60 -10.29 -15.30
N MET A 251 1.50 -10.35 -16.63
CA MET A 251 2.68 -10.40 -17.51
C MET A 251 3.44 -9.08 -17.58
N SER A 252 2.82 -7.95 -17.24
CA SER A 252 3.45 -6.62 -17.24
C SER A 252 4.50 -6.42 -16.14
N ALA A 253 4.46 -7.20 -15.06
CA ALA A 253 5.40 -7.10 -13.94
C ALA A 253 6.26 -8.37 -13.79
N THR A 254 7.57 -8.21 -13.66
CA THR A 254 8.49 -9.31 -13.36
C THR A 254 8.28 -9.81 -11.91
N PRO A 255 8.73 -11.02 -11.54
CA PRO A 255 8.55 -11.56 -10.18
C PRO A 255 9.14 -10.71 -9.05
N ASP A 256 10.12 -9.86 -9.37
CA ASP A 256 10.77 -8.95 -8.41
C ASP A 256 10.02 -7.61 -8.29
N SER A 257 8.90 -7.45 -9.01
CA SER A 257 8.03 -6.27 -9.01
C SER A 257 6.57 -6.70 -8.91
N ILE A 258 5.68 -5.76 -8.59
CA ILE A 258 4.24 -6.01 -8.50
C ILE A 258 3.49 -4.96 -9.32
N HIS A 259 2.64 -5.41 -10.23
CA HIS A 259 1.62 -4.57 -10.84
C HIS A 259 0.45 -4.46 -9.87
N LEU A 260 0.26 -3.30 -9.26
CA LEU A 260 -0.92 -3.04 -8.44
C LEU A 260 -2.13 -2.89 -9.35
N VAL A 261 -3.20 -3.63 -9.06
CA VAL A 261 -4.47 -3.55 -9.80
C VAL A 261 -5.34 -2.48 -9.12
N PRO A 262 -5.56 -1.32 -9.75
CA PRO A 262 -6.43 -0.29 -9.19
C PRO A 262 -7.84 -0.84 -8.96
N SER A 263 -8.54 -0.38 -7.93
CA SER A 263 -9.87 -0.90 -7.59
C SER A 263 -10.89 -0.74 -8.73
N ALA A 264 -10.77 0.31 -9.55
CA ALA A 264 -11.62 0.51 -10.73
C ALA A 264 -11.38 -0.58 -11.80
N ASP A 265 -10.12 -0.92 -12.07
CA ASP A 265 -9.78 -2.01 -12.98
C ASP A 265 -10.17 -3.36 -12.40
N ALA A 266 -9.96 -3.57 -11.10
CA ALA A 266 -10.37 -4.78 -10.41
C ALA A 266 -11.89 -5.00 -10.50
N LEU A 267 -12.72 -3.94 -10.44
CA LEU A 267 -14.16 -4.02 -10.70
C LEU A 267 -14.44 -4.35 -12.17
N ARG A 268 -13.81 -3.62 -13.09
CA ARG A 268 -14.02 -3.76 -14.55
C ARG A 268 -13.73 -5.17 -15.05
N ILE A 269 -12.63 -5.77 -14.58
CA ILE A 269 -12.22 -7.13 -14.96
C ILE A 269 -12.91 -8.20 -14.11
N GLY A 270 -13.80 -7.82 -13.20
CA GLY A 270 -14.49 -8.75 -12.30
C GLY A 270 -13.57 -9.46 -11.32
N LEU A 271 -12.43 -8.87 -10.95
CA LEU A 271 -11.58 -9.40 -9.87
C LEU A 271 -12.20 -9.11 -8.50
N ILE A 272 -12.81 -7.93 -8.33
CA ILE A 272 -13.73 -7.62 -7.22
C ILE A 272 -15.14 -7.45 -7.78
N THR A 273 -16.15 -7.80 -6.97
CA THR A 273 -17.57 -7.58 -7.31
C THR A 273 -18.11 -6.30 -6.66
N ASP A 274 -17.50 -5.87 -5.56
CA ASP A 274 -17.88 -4.65 -4.86
C ASP A 274 -16.66 -3.99 -4.22
N MET A 275 -16.74 -2.68 -4.00
CA MET A 275 -15.71 -1.91 -3.33
C MET A 275 -16.24 -1.45 -1.98
N LEU A 276 -15.57 -1.84 -0.90
CA LEU A 276 -16.02 -1.48 0.44
C LEU A 276 -15.95 0.04 0.65
N PRO A 277 -17.07 0.68 1.04
CA PRO A 277 -17.05 2.06 1.52
C PRO A 277 -16.29 2.14 2.86
N TYR A 278 -15.89 3.35 3.26
CA TYR A 278 -15.09 3.57 4.47
C TYR A 278 -15.74 3.02 5.76
N SER A 279 -17.07 3.07 5.84
CA SER A 279 -17.86 2.58 6.97
C SER A 279 -17.87 1.05 7.10
N GLU A 280 -17.46 0.32 6.06
CA GLU A 280 -17.50 -1.14 6.01
C GLU A 280 -16.12 -1.75 6.19
N ARG A 281 -16.04 -2.74 7.09
CA ARG A 281 -14.79 -3.46 7.34
C ARG A 281 -14.77 -4.79 6.59
N PRO A 282 -13.61 -5.24 6.09
CA PRO A 282 -13.47 -6.52 5.41
C PRO A 282 -13.98 -7.65 6.29
N GLY A 283 -14.79 -8.55 5.72
CA GLY A 283 -15.33 -9.69 6.46
C GLY A 283 -16.46 -9.38 7.44
N MET A 284 -17.04 -8.17 7.39
CA MET A 284 -18.32 -7.87 8.01
C MET A 284 -19.40 -7.95 6.92
N SER A 285 -20.47 -8.71 7.16
CA SER A 285 -21.66 -8.70 6.30
C SER A 285 -22.42 -7.38 6.47
N LEU A 286 -23.15 -6.92 5.44
CA LEU A 286 -23.99 -5.72 5.51
C LEU A 286 -25.06 -5.90 6.60
N CYS A 287 -24.93 -5.20 7.73
CA CYS A 287 -25.93 -5.21 8.78
C CYS A 287 -26.66 -3.86 8.75
N ALA A 288 -27.97 -3.89 8.44
CA ALA A 288 -28.85 -2.74 8.66
C ALA A 288 -29.02 -2.47 10.18
N PRO A 289 -29.45 -1.27 10.60
CA PRO A 289 -29.53 -0.88 12.02
C PRO A 289 -30.43 -1.74 12.90
N GLU A 290 -31.24 -2.64 12.34
CA GLU A 290 -32.03 -3.60 13.10
C GLU A 290 -31.91 -5.00 12.47
N ALA A 291 -31.13 -5.85 13.13
CA ALA A 291 -31.10 -7.32 13.07
C ALA A 291 -31.48 -8.01 11.73
N THR A 292 -30.46 -8.27 10.89
CA THR A 292 -30.09 -9.55 10.25
C THR A 292 -28.96 -9.22 9.28
N CYS A 293 -27.75 -9.73 9.51
CA CYS A 293 -26.64 -9.41 8.62
C CYS A 293 -26.80 -10.18 7.30
N HIS A 294 -26.95 -9.46 6.20
CA HIS A 294 -27.06 -10.02 4.86
C HIS A 294 -25.68 -10.08 4.21
N GLY A 295 -25.35 -11.19 3.55
CA GLY A 295 -24.18 -11.23 2.67
C GLY A 295 -24.31 -10.20 1.55
N HIS A 296 -23.19 -9.74 1.00
CA HIS A 296 -23.23 -8.89 -0.19
C HIS A 296 -23.96 -9.64 -1.32
N PRO A 297 -24.78 -8.97 -2.14
CA PRO A 297 -25.53 -9.62 -3.21
C PRO A 297 -24.58 -10.44 -4.08
N ALA A 298 -24.85 -11.75 -4.20
CA ALA A 298 -24.16 -12.57 -5.19
C ALA A 298 -24.55 -12.05 -6.58
N VAL A 299 -23.57 -11.86 -7.45
CA VAL A 299 -23.86 -11.54 -8.86
C VAL A 299 -24.48 -12.79 -9.47
N ASP A 300 -25.78 -12.76 -9.74
CA ASP A 300 -26.43 -13.78 -10.57
C ASP A 300 -25.89 -13.70 -12.00
N ALA A 301 -25.72 -14.86 -12.63
CA ALA A 301 -25.31 -14.97 -14.03
C ALA A 301 -26.21 -14.10 -14.93
N PRO A 302 -25.67 -13.48 -16.00
CA PRO A 302 -26.40 -12.45 -16.72
C PRO A 302 -27.66 -13.04 -17.37
N VAL A 303 -28.81 -12.68 -16.80
CA VAL A 303 -30.11 -12.85 -17.46
C VAL A 303 -30.22 -11.72 -18.49
N THR A 304 -30.42 -12.11 -19.73
CA THR A 304 -30.73 -11.25 -20.87
C THR A 304 -31.91 -10.36 -20.57
N ALA A 305 -31.66 -9.07 -20.33
CA ALA A 305 -32.65 -8.02 -20.41
C ALA A 305 -32.10 -6.91 -21.30
N GLU A 306 -32.76 -6.67 -22.42
CA GLU A 306 -32.42 -5.64 -23.39
C GLU A 306 -32.49 -4.24 -22.75
N ALA A 307 -31.34 -3.56 -22.70
CA ALA A 307 -31.27 -2.13 -22.41
C ALA A 307 -31.50 -1.32 -23.71
N PRO A 308 -32.17 -0.16 -23.65
CA PRO A 308 -32.51 0.63 -24.82
C PRO A 308 -31.26 1.21 -25.50
N VAL A 309 -31.20 1.05 -26.82
CA VAL A 309 -30.12 1.49 -27.70
C VAL A 309 -30.09 3.02 -27.78
N LEU A 310 -29.05 3.64 -27.21
CA LEU A 310 -28.56 4.95 -27.63
C LEU A 310 -27.32 4.75 -28.50
N LYS A 311 -27.40 5.25 -29.75
CA LYS A 311 -26.39 5.10 -30.80
C LYS A 311 -25.05 5.69 -30.37
N ALA A 312 -23.99 4.90 -30.48
CA ALA A 312 -22.61 5.35 -30.38
C ALA A 312 -22.23 6.28 -31.55
N PRO A 313 -21.47 7.36 -31.34
CA PRO A 313 -20.79 8.03 -32.43
C PRO A 313 -19.61 7.17 -32.88
N VAL A 314 -19.52 6.95 -34.18
CA VAL A 314 -18.41 6.30 -34.86
C VAL A 314 -17.17 7.19 -34.69
N LEU A 315 -16.12 6.70 -34.03
CA LEU A 315 -14.79 7.29 -34.13
C LEU A 315 -13.91 6.37 -34.96
N ASN A 316 -13.49 6.88 -36.11
CA ASN A 316 -12.63 6.23 -37.08
C ASN A 316 -11.30 5.81 -36.46
N THR A 317 -10.89 4.58 -36.79
CA THR A 317 -9.57 4.03 -36.56
C THR A 317 -8.54 4.75 -37.44
N THR A 318 -7.74 5.62 -36.83
CA THR A 318 -6.38 5.89 -37.28
C THR A 318 -5.47 5.88 -36.07
N ALA A 319 -4.41 5.09 -36.17
CA ALA A 319 -3.39 4.90 -35.15
C ALA A 319 -2.87 6.23 -34.61
N ASP A 320 -2.85 6.36 -33.28
CA ASP A 320 -1.92 7.29 -32.64
C ASP A 320 -1.39 6.72 -31.32
N LYS A 321 -0.10 6.89 -31.13
CA LYS A 321 0.66 6.44 -29.97
C LYS A 321 0.42 7.44 -28.83
N SER A 322 -0.20 7.01 -27.73
CA SER A 322 0.04 7.49 -26.35
C SER A 322 -1.11 6.99 -25.47
N GLU A 323 -0.81 6.17 -24.47
CA GLU A 323 -1.72 5.90 -23.35
C GLU A 323 -2.09 7.24 -22.70
N ASN A 324 -3.39 7.55 -22.61
CA ASN A 324 -3.85 8.74 -21.89
C ASN A 324 -3.95 8.41 -20.40
N LEU A 325 -3.06 9.01 -19.60
CA LEU A 325 -3.26 9.22 -18.16
C LEU A 325 -4.63 9.90 -17.91
N PRO A 326 -5.23 9.74 -16.71
CA PRO A 326 -6.40 10.53 -16.32
C PRO A 326 -6.10 12.01 -16.56
N LYS A 327 -7.03 12.73 -17.21
CA LYS A 327 -6.89 14.16 -17.53
C LYS A 327 -6.57 14.92 -16.26
N THR A 328 -5.33 15.34 -16.08
CA THR A 328 -4.94 16.22 -15.00
C THR A 328 -5.35 17.64 -15.34
N HIS A 329 -5.77 18.41 -14.34
CA HIS A 329 -6.07 19.83 -14.47
C HIS A 329 -5.00 20.65 -13.74
N PRO A 330 -4.79 21.93 -14.11
CA PRO A 330 -3.94 22.82 -13.32
C PRO A 330 -4.43 22.87 -11.87
N MET A 331 -3.48 23.05 -10.94
CA MET A 331 -3.80 23.08 -9.52
C MET A 331 -4.84 24.16 -9.21
N ASP A 332 -5.95 23.74 -8.63
CA ASP A 332 -7.02 24.59 -8.16
C ASP A 332 -7.08 24.56 -6.64
N PHE A 333 -7.59 25.64 -6.06
CA PHE A 333 -7.70 25.77 -4.61
C PHE A 333 -9.13 26.11 -4.27
N LEU A 334 -9.72 25.32 -3.38
CA LEU A 334 -11.05 25.55 -2.86
C LEU A 334 -10.98 25.66 -1.34
N LEU A 335 -11.66 26.68 -0.81
CA LEU A 335 -11.92 26.78 0.61
C LEU A 335 -13.05 25.82 0.94
N MET A 336 -12.77 24.85 1.80
CA MET A 336 -13.69 23.78 2.15
C MET A 336 -14.12 23.90 3.61
N TYR A 337 -15.32 23.39 3.91
CA TYR A 337 -15.75 23.18 5.28
C TYR A 337 -16.58 21.90 5.44
N ASN A 338 -16.61 21.39 6.67
CA ASN A 338 -17.50 20.32 7.10
C ASN A 338 -18.04 20.61 8.51
N GLY A 339 -19.29 20.24 8.76
CA GLY A 339 -19.96 20.37 10.04
C GLY A 339 -20.90 21.57 10.14
N ASN A 340 -21.58 21.69 11.28
CA ASN A 340 -22.60 22.74 11.53
C ASN A 340 -21.99 24.12 11.82
N CYS A 341 -20.67 24.19 11.98
CA CYS A 341 -19.91 25.37 12.34
C CYS A 341 -20.39 26.15 13.58
N GLN A 342 -21.16 25.49 14.45
CA GLN A 342 -21.57 25.98 15.78
C GLN A 342 -20.80 25.25 16.89
N ASP A 343 -20.74 23.92 16.81
CA ASP A 343 -20.03 23.06 17.77
C ASP A 343 -18.86 22.31 17.11
N GLU A 344 -18.99 21.97 15.82
CA GLU A 344 -17.96 21.30 15.01
C GLU A 344 -17.82 22.02 13.66
N CYS A 345 -16.69 22.71 13.44
CA CYS A 345 -16.36 23.38 12.18
C CYS A 345 -14.97 22.96 11.72
N MET A 346 -14.89 22.11 10.70
CA MET A 346 -13.64 21.82 10.03
C MET A 346 -13.50 22.74 8.83
N GLN A 347 -12.36 23.39 8.65
CA GLN A 347 -12.06 24.20 7.47
C GLN A 347 -10.66 23.92 6.96
N TRP A 348 -10.51 23.77 5.64
CA TRP A 348 -9.22 23.55 5.01
C TRP A 348 -9.18 24.15 3.60
N ILE A 349 -7.96 24.30 3.07
CA ILE A 349 -7.72 24.66 1.68
C ILE A 349 -7.43 23.38 0.91
N SER A 350 -8.34 23.00 0.01
CA SER A 350 -8.17 21.84 -0.87
C SER A 350 -7.36 22.22 -2.10
N ALA A 351 -6.12 21.75 -2.19
CA ALA A 351 -5.20 21.95 -3.30
C ALA A 351 -5.13 20.69 -4.17
N ASP A 352 -5.79 20.69 -5.32
CA ASP A 352 -5.88 19.50 -6.20
C ASP A 352 -5.45 19.85 -7.63
N GLY A 353 -4.71 18.95 -8.27
CA GLY A 353 -4.27 19.08 -9.66
C GLY A 353 -2.76 19.25 -9.78
N ASP A 354 -2.29 19.51 -11.01
CA ASP A 354 -0.88 19.60 -11.34
C ASP A 354 -0.29 20.97 -10.97
N ILE A 355 0.92 20.97 -10.44
CA ILE A 355 1.62 22.20 -10.06
C ILE A 355 2.11 22.90 -11.34
N THR A 356 1.48 24.01 -11.70
CA THR A 356 1.87 24.87 -12.82
C THR A 356 2.53 26.17 -12.35
N ARG A 357 3.12 26.93 -13.25
CA ARG A 357 3.78 28.23 -12.95
C ARG A 357 2.84 29.27 -12.34
N GLU A 358 1.54 29.16 -12.60
CA GLU A 358 0.51 30.05 -12.05
C GLU A 358 0.06 29.64 -10.64
N THR A 359 0.41 28.44 -10.19
CA THR A 359 -0.04 27.87 -8.91
C THR A 359 0.36 28.74 -7.71
N PRO A 360 1.60 29.26 -7.59
CA PRO A 360 1.97 30.11 -6.45
C PRO A 360 1.13 31.39 -6.35
N ALA A 361 0.84 32.05 -7.49
CA ALA A 361 0.03 33.26 -7.53
C ALA A 361 -1.43 32.99 -7.11
N ARG A 362 -1.98 31.82 -7.49
CA ARG A 362 -3.33 31.39 -7.07
C ARG A 362 -3.40 31.13 -5.56
N LEU A 363 -2.39 30.48 -5.00
CA LEU A 363 -2.30 30.26 -3.56
C LEU A 363 -2.24 31.60 -2.82
N GLU A 364 -1.37 32.52 -3.26
CA GLU A 364 -1.20 33.82 -2.63
C GLU A 364 -2.51 34.64 -2.62
N ALA A 365 -3.28 34.60 -3.70
CA ALA A 365 -4.59 35.25 -3.78
C ALA A 365 -5.57 34.73 -2.72
N ILE A 366 -5.60 33.42 -2.47
CA ILE A 366 -6.45 32.82 -1.44
C ILE A 366 -5.95 33.16 -0.04
N LEU A 367 -4.64 33.09 0.21
CA LEU A 367 -4.09 33.46 1.52
C LEU A 367 -4.38 34.93 1.88
N LYS A 368 -4.37 35.83 0.90
CA LYS A 368 -4.81 37.23 1.07
C LYS A 368 -6.31 37.32 1.40
N SER A 369 -7.15 36.53 0.74
CA SER A 369 -8.60 36.51 1.00
C SER A 369 -8.97 36.02 2.40
N LEU A 370 -8.13 35.18 3.02
CA LEU A 370 -8.35 34.62 4.35
C LEU A 370 -8.00 35.59 5.50
N GLY A 371 -7.43 36.77 5.20
CA GLY A 371 -7.24 37.85 6.17
C GLY A 371 -6.39 37.49 7.39
N GLY A 372 -5.45 36.53 7.25
CA GLY A 372 -4.60 36.04 8.33
C GLY A 372 -5.13 34.80 9.08
N THR A 373 -6.26 34.24 8.64
CA THR A 373 -6.74 32.94 9.13
C THR A 373 -5.82 31.83 8.63
N LYS A 374 -5.25 31.04 9.55
CA LYS A 374 -4.34 29.93 9.24
C LYS A 374 -5.13 28.64 9.10
N LEU A 375 -5.45 28.28 7.86
CA LEU A 375 -6.11 27.01 7.55
C LEU A 375 -5.10 25.96 7.07
N PRO A 376 -5.30 24.68 7.41
CA PRO A 376 -4.49 23.59 6.86
C PRO A 376 -4.68 23.50 5.33
N ILE A 377 -3.60 23.17 4.62
CA ILE A 377 -3.62 22.88 3.19
C ILE A 377 -3.59 21.35 3.01
N VAL A 378 -4.58 20.83 2.30
CA VAL A 378 -4.69 19.42 1.94
C VAL A 378 -4.31 19.26 0.47
N LEU A 379 -3.24 18.50 0.21
CA LEU A 379 -2.64 18.32 -1.10
C LEU A 379 -3.13 17.03 -1.78
N GLN A 380 -3.49 17.13 -3.06
CA GLN A 380 -3.67 16.00 -3.96
C GLN A 380 -3.08 16.33 -5.33
N SER A 381 -1.90 15.80 -5.64
CA SER A 381 -1.18 16.17 -6.86
C SER A 381 -0.18 15.12 -7.33
N ASN A 382 -0.05 14.99 -8.64
CA ASN A 382 1.00 14.18 -9.27
C ASN A 382 2.35 14.92 -9.34
N GLY A 383 2.39 16.19 -8.92
CA GLY A 383 3.50 17.11 -9.11
C GLY A 383 3.33 17.97 -10.36
N GLY A 384 4.44 18.48 -10.88
CA GLY A 384 4.47 19.45 -11.98
C GLY A 384 5.77 20.25 -11.97
N ASP A 385 5.68 21.54 -12.30
CA ASP A 385 6.83 22.46 -12.36
C ASP A 385 7.52 22.60 -11.00
N MET A 386 8.85 22.38 -10.99
CA MET A 386 9.64 22.33 -9.76
C MET A 386 9.87 23.72 -9.15
N ASP A 387 10.15 24.73 -9.96
CA ASP A 387 10.35 26.09 -9.47
C ASP A 387 9.04 26.65 -8.89
N ALA A 388 7.90 26.32 -9.50
CA ALA A 388 6.58 26.62 -8.96
C ALA A 388 6.31 25.90 -7.63
N ALA A 389 6.71 24.63 -7.50
CA ALA A 389 6.59 23.88 -6.23
C ALA A 389 7.43 24.53 -5.12
N PHE A 390 8.66 24.96 -5.41
CA PHE A 390 9.50 25.67 -4.45
C PHE A 390 8.86 27.00 -4.01
N ALA A 391 8.38 27.80 -4.96
CA ALA A 391 7.71 29.06 -4.67
C ALA A 391 6.44 28.84 -3.82
N MET A 392 5.61 27.85 -4.18
CA MET A 392 4.42 27.49 -3.42
C MET A 392 4.79 27.06 -2.00
N GLY A 393 5.76 26.16 -1.83
CA GLY A 393 6.15 25.72 -0.50
C GLY A 393 6.76 26.83 0.35
N ARG A 394 7.52 27.78 -0.23
CA ARG A 394 7.99 28.95 0.50
C ARG A 394 6.85 29.84 1.01
N LEU A 395 5.78 30.01 0.22
CA LEU A 395 4.58 30.73 0.65
C LEU A 395 3.91 30.02 1.84
N ILE A 396 3.77 28.70 1.78
CA ILE A 396 3.18 27.87 2.85
C ILE A 396 4.01 27.98 4.13
N ARG A 397 5.33 27.82 4.02
CA ARG A 397 6.26 27.91 5.16
C ARG A 397 6.24 29.31 5.78
N ALA A 398 6.26 30.36 4.97
CA ALA A 398 6.20 31.75 5.44
C ALA A 398 4.87 32.07 6.15
N ALA A 399 3.77 31.51 5.67
CA ALA A 399 2.46 31.62 6.32
C ALA A 399 2.32 30.74 7.57
N GLY A 400 3.24 29.78 7.77
CA GLY A 400 3.24 28.83 8.88
C GLY A 400 2.00 27.93 8.88
N LEU A 401 1.62 27.45 7.69
CA LEU A 401 0.44 26.62 7.50
C LEU A 401 0.77 25.14 7.70
N GLU A 402 -0.22 24.39 8.15
CA GLU A 402 -0.14 22.94 8.17
C GLU A 402 -0.29 22.39 6.74
N THR A 403 0.52 21.38 6.39
CA THR A 403 0.33 20.61 5.16
C THR A 403 -0.06 19.18 5.47
N SER A 404 -0.98 18.66 4.68
CA SER A 404 -1.38 17.26 4.71
C SER A 404 -1.75 16.75 3.33
N ILE A 405 -1.96 15.45 3.19
CA ILE A 405 -2.36 14.82 1.93
C ILE A 405 -3.75 14.23 2.13
N GLY A 406 -4.64 14.47 1.17
CA GLY A 406 -5.98 13.93 1.22
C GLY A 406 -6.79 14.21 -0.03
N ARG A 407 -7.78 13.35 -0.27
CA ARG A 407 -8.76 13.49 -1.35
C ARG A 407 -9.98 14.24 -0.84
N THR A 408 -10.27 15.37 -1.46
CA THR A 408 -11.48 16.14 -1.20
C THR A 408 -12.64 15.63 -2.05
N TRP A 409 -13.81 15.44 -1.44
CA TRP A 409 -15.03 15.00 -2.10
C TRP A 409 -16.21 15.92 -1.76
N LEU A 410 -16.98 16.31 -2.77
CA LEU A 410 -18.17 17.12 -2.62
C LEU A 410 -19.43 16.21 -2.65
N PRO A 411 -20.44 16.40 -1.77
CA PRO A 411 -21.55 15.46 -1.57
C PRO A 411 -22.42 15.21 -2.82
N ASN A 412 -22.44 16.17 -3.75
CA ASN A 412 -23.26 16.12 -4.97
C ASN A 412 -22.47 15.79 -6.23
N CYS A 413 -21.24 15.29 -6.09
CA CYS A 413 -20.35 15.03 -7.20
C CYS A 413 -20.17 13.54 -7.50
N PRO A 414 -20.10 13.14 -8.80
CA PRO A 414 -19.88 11.75 -9.19
C PRO A 414 -18.57 11.19 -8.61
N LYS A 415 -18.52 9.88 -8.31
CA LYS A 415 -17.32 9.23 -7.76
C LYS A 415 -16.05 9.41 -8.64
N LEU A 416 -16.25 9.52 -9.96
CA LEU A 416 -15.18 9.73 -10.95
C LEU A 416 -14.76 11.21 -11.11
N ASP A 417 -15.56 12.15 -10.62
CA ASP A 417 -15.28 13.58 -10.62
C ASP A 417 -15.65 14.16 -9.26
N PRO A 418 -14.85 13.89 -8.21
CA PRO A 418 -15.21 14.20 -6.82
C PRO A 418 -15.25 15.71 -6.52
N ARG A 419 -14.72 16.54 -7.42
CA ARG A 419 -14.71 18.02 -7.36
C ARG A 419 -15.44 18.63 -8.57
N CYS A 420 -16.55 18.02 -8.96
CA CYS A 420 -17.37 18.50 -10.06
C CYS A 420 -17.79 19.97 -9.86
N LYS A 421 -17.79 20.75 -10.95
CA LYS A 421 -18.16 22.18 -10.91
C LYS A 421 -19.54 22.45 -10.32
N ALA A 422 -20.47 21.51 -10.48
CA ALA A 422 -21.84 21.65 -9.96
C ALA A 422 -21.90 21.63 -8.43
N GLY A 423 -20.94 21.00 -7.75
CA GLY A 423 -20.89 20.95 -6.29
C GLY A 423 -20.21 22.17 -5.65
N ILE A 424 -19.47 22.97 -6.43
CA ILE A 424 -18.69 24.10 -5.89
C ILE A 424 -19.64 25.25 -5.54
N ALA A 425 -19.48 25.80 -4.32
CA ALA A 425 -20.29 26.94 -3.88
C ALA A 425 -20.04 28.16 -4.77
N LYS A 426 -21.11 28.88 -5.13
CA LYS A 426 -21.02 30.10 -5.96
C LYS A 426 -20.31 31.26 -5.24
N SER A 427 -20.30 31.23 -3.91
CA SER A 427 -19.64 32.21 -3.05
C SER A 427 -19.37 31.59 -1.67
N GLY A 428 -18.21 31.88 -1.08
CA GLY A 428 -17.85 31.38 0.26
C GLY A 428 -17.25 29.97 0.26
N PRO A 429 -17.11 29.36 1.45
CA PRO A 429 -16.56 28.01 1.60
C PRO A 429 -17.52 26.96 1.02
N THR A 430 -16.96 25.91 0.41
CA THR A 430 -17.72 24.80 -0.17
C THR A 430 -17.84 23.65 0.83
N GLU A 431 -19.05 23.12 1.00
CA GLU A 431 -19.26 21.96 1.86
C GLU A 431 -18.65 20.71 1.22
N GLY A 432 -17.89 19.94 2.00
CA GLY A 432 -17.35 18.68 1.53
C GLY A 432 -16.70 17.86 2.61
N GLU A 433 -16.10 16.76 2.19
CA GLU A 433 -15.39 15.81 3.03
C GLU A 433 -13.95 15.67 2.52
N VAL A 434 -13.04 15.32 3.41
CA VAL A 434 -11.63 15.06 3.09
C VAL A 434 -11.24 13.72 3.67
N PHE A 435 -10.53 12.94 2.85
CA PHE A 435 -10.08 11.61 3.22
C PHE A 435 -8.57 11.50 3.05
N ALA A 436 -7.83 11.09 4.08
CA ALA A 436 -6.40 10.84 3.95
C ALA A 436 -6.13 9.74 2.93
N GLY A 437 -6.98 8.73 2.94
CA GLY A 437 -6.83 7.64 2.02
C GLY A 437 -7.07 8.09 0.57
N GLY A 438 -6.25 7.57 -0.35
CA GLY A 438 -6.48 7.72 -1.79
C GLY A 438 -6.05 9.10 -2.30
N GLY A 439 -5.80 10.03 -1.37
CA GLY A 439 -4.95 11.18 -1.57
C GLY A 439 -3.53 10.74 -1.91
N TYR A 440 -2.92 11.45 -2.84
CA TYR A 440 -1.57 11.23 -3.27
C TYR A 440 -0.85 12.56 -3.44
N CYS A 441 0.42 12.57 -3.08
CA CYS A 441 1.32 13.70 -3.31
C CYS A 441 2.61 13.12 -3.86
N LEU A 442 2.76 13.22 -5.19
CA LEU A 442 3.86 12.59 -5.92
C LEU A 442 4.79 13.64 -6.52
N SER A 443 6.03 13.24 -6.79
CA SER A 443 7.04 14.08 -7.44
C SER A 443 7.20 15.42 -6.70
N THR A 444 7.15 16.55 -7.41
CA THR A 444 7.31 17.89 -6.85
C THR A 444 6.22 18.28 -5.84
N CYS A 445 5.09 17.58 -5.77
CA CYS A 445 4.12 17.77 -4.68
C CYS A 445 4.73 17.48 -3.31
N THR A 446 5.55 16.42 -3.19
CA THR A 446 6.19 16.06 -1.92
C THR A 446 7.14 17.16 -1.43
N LEU A 447 7.72 17.94 -2.34
CA LEU A 447 8.51 19.13 -2.00
C LEU A 447 7.63 20.18 -1.32
N VAL A 448 6.43 20.41 -1.85
CA VAL A 448 5.44 21.30 -1.24
C VAL A 448 5.00 20.78 0.13
N LEU A 449 4.77 19.47 0.27
CA LEU A 449 4.39 18.85 1.55
C LEU A 449 5.42 19.17 2.65
N MET A 450 6.71 19.12 2.36
CA MET A 450 7.79 19.38 3.33
C MET A 450 7.77 20.79 3.92
N SER A 451 7.05 21.72 3.30
CA SER A 451 7.00 23.11 3.72
C SER A 451 6.08 23.40 4.90
N GLY A 452 5.17 22.49 5.24
CA GLY A 452 4.19 22.70 6.32
C GLY A 452 4.75 22.60 7.73
N THR A 453 4.08 23.30 8.64
CA THR A 453 4.37 23.33 10.08
C THR A 453 3.06 23.24 10.87
N PRO A 454 2.58 22.03 11.25
CA PRO A 454 3.18 20.72 11.02
C PRO A 454 2.94 20.17 9.60
N ARG A 455 3.62 19.07 9.26
CA ARG A 455 3.51 18.35 7.99
C ARG A 455 3.12 16.91 8.28
N ILE A 456 1.82 16.64 8.20
CA ILE A 456 1.19 15.43 8.71
C ILE A 456 0.53 14.64 7.59
N ILE A 457 0.56 13.31 7.67
CA ILE A 457 -0.09 12.48 6.66
C ILE A 457 -0.86 11.33 7.29
N GLY A 458 -1.99 10.96 6.69
CA GLY A 458 -2.74 9.78 7.07
C GLY A 458 -2.40 8.60 6.16
N TYR A 459 -3.39 7.90 5.63
CA TYR A 459 -3.22 6.76 4.72
C TYR A 459 -3.04 7.17 3.26
N SER A 460 -2.18 8.16 3.02
CA SER A 460 -1.97 8.77 1.70
C SER A 460 -0.69 8.28 1.04
N THR A 461 -0.63 8.34 -0.29
CA THR A 461 0.55 7.96 -1.07
C THR A 461 1.52 9.14 -1.16
N ILE A 462 2.73 8.98 -0.62
CA ILE A 462 3.85 9.92 -0.84
C ILE A 462 4.76 9.32 -1.90
N GLY A 463 5.12 10.11 -2.90
CA GLY A 463 6.15 9.72 -3.86
C GLY A 463 7.07 10.88 -4.15
N LEU A 464 8.35 10.59 -4.34
CA LEU A 464 9.31 11.60 -4.76
C LEU A 464 10.02 11.15 -6.02
N ALA A 465 10.24 12.08 -6.94
CA ALA A 465 10.99 11.84 -8.16
C ALA A 465 12.42 12.34 -7.98
N ARG A 466 13.39 11.61 -8.52
CA ARG A 466 14.78 12.05 -8.54
C ARG A 466 14.93 13.21 -9.52
N PRO A 467 15.47 14.37 -9.09
CA PRO A 467 15.68 15.50 -9.99
C PRO A 467 16.81 15.21 -10.98
N THR A 468 16.90 16.00 -12.06
CA THR A 468 18.01 15.88 -13.01
C THR A 468 19.32 16.42 -12.41
N THR A 469 20.46 16.04 -12.98
CA THR A 469 21.78 16.49 -12.50
C THR A 469 21.93 18.01 -12.47
N ALA A 470 21.27 18.72 -13.40
CA ALA A 470 21.28 20.18 -13.46
C ALA A 470 20.46 20.83 -12.32
N GLU A 471 19.55 20.07 -11.70
CA GLU A 471 18.60 20.53 -10.68
C GLU A 471 19.04 20.17 -9.27
N TYR A 472 20.05 19.30 -9.08
CA TYR A 472 20.51 18.84 -7.77
C TYR A 472 20.83 19.97 -6.80
N THR A 473 21.58 20.97 -7.22
CA THR A 473 21.98 22.09 -6.34
C THR A 473 20.76 22.81 -5.77
N LYS A 474 19.75 23.08 -6.60
CA LYS A 474 18.52 23.75 -6.17
C LYS A 474 17.65 22.84 -5.30
N PHE A 475 17.56 21.57 -5.68
CA PHE A 475 16.78 20.56 -4.96
C PHE A 475 17.30 20.35 -3.54
N PHE A 476 18.60 20.12 -3.36
CA PHE A 476 19.17 19.93 -2.02
C PHE A 476 19.14 21.19 -1.17
N ALA A 477 19.39 22.36 -1.77
CA ALA A 477 19.23 23.63 -1.06
C ALA A 477 17.81 23.81 -0.49
N TYR A 478 16.79 23.36 -1.23
CA TYR A 478 15.40 23.39 -0.75
C TYR A 478 15.13 22.37 0.37
N PHE A 479 15.75 21.19 0.33
CA PHE A 479 15.66 20.21 1.42
C PHE A 479 16.22 20.78 2.73
N ASP A 480 17.39 21.39 2.65
CA ASP A 480 18.05 22.04 3.78
C ASP A 480 17.20 23.20 4.32
N GLU A 481 16.64 24.03 3.41
CA GLU A 481 15.71 25.12 3.77
C GLU A 481 14.48 24.60 4.54
N MET A 482 13.99 23.41 4.18
CA MET A 482 12.82 22.80 4.81
C MET A 482 13.15 21.95 6.05
N GLY A 483 14.43 21.79 6.39
CA GLY A 483 14.90 20.99 7.52
C GLY A 483 14.64 19.50 7.33
N VAL A 484 14.98 18.96 6.16
CA VAL A 484 14.84 17.55 5.80
C VAL A 484 16.22 17.00 5.41
N SER A 485 16.62 15.84 5.91
CA SER A 485 17.99 15.32 5.71
C SER A 485 18.23 14.88 4.26
N ALA A 486 19.00 15.66 3.50
CA ALA A 486 19.39 15.35 2.13
C ALA A 486 20.31 14.12 2.00
N GLU A 487 21.23 13.90 2.96
CA GLU A 487 22.19 12.79 2.91
C GLU A 487 21.53 11.40 3.05
N THR A 488 20.53 11.29 3.91
CA THR A 488 19.74 10.06 4.08
C THR A 488 18.96 9.71 2.81
N PHE A 489 18.57 10.72 2.03
CA PHE A 489 17.84 10.54 0.77
C PHE A 489 18.69 9.86 -0.32
N GLU A 490 19.94 10.30 -0.53
CA GLU A 490 20.87 9.71 -1.50
C GLU A 490 21.22 8.26 -1.15
N SER A 491 21.36 7.93 0.14
CA SER A 491 21.65 6.54 0.58
C SER A 491 20.48 5.56 0.38
N THR A 492 19.24 6.07 0.27
CA THR A 492 18.02 5.24 0.26
C THR A 492 17.34 5.17 -1.13
N MET A 493 17.71 6.04 -2.07
CA MET A 493 17.16 6.09 -3.42
C MET A 493 18.03 5.35 -4.45
N LEU A 494 17.73 4.06 -4.66
CA LEU A 494 18.34 3.20 -5.69
C LEU A 494 17.74 3.35 -7.10
N ALA A 495 17.00 4.43 -7.39
CA ALA A 495 16.31 4.61 -8.68
C ALA A 495 17.02 5.60 -9.61
N THR A 496 16.96 5.32 -10.92
CA THR A 496 17.35 6.25 -11.99
C THR A 496 16.28 7.33 -12.17
N SER A 497 16.60 8.44 -12.85
CA SER A 497 15.79 9.68 -12.94
C SER A 497 14.39 9.55 -13.56
N THR A 498 13.98 8.33 -13.95
CA THR A 498 12.72 8.07 -14.67
C THR A 498 11.67 7.31 -13.83
N GLU A 499 12.03 6.80 -12.64
CA GLU A 499 11.13 5.99 -11.82
C GLU A 499 10.55 6.76 -10.63
N ARG A 500 9.21 6.77 -10.53
CA ARG A 500 8.48 7.30 -9.37
C ARG A 500 8.47 6.25 -8.26
N LYS A 501 9.23 6.46 -7.18
CA LYS A 501 9.21 5.55 -6.02
C LYS A 501 8.25 6.08 -4.95
N THR A 502 7.29 5.24 -4.58
CA THR A 502 6.40 5.49 -3.43
C THR A 502 7.22 5.30 -2.14
N ILE A 503 7.10 6.24 -1.21
CA ILE A 503 7.81 6.24 0.08
C ILE A 503 6.85 5.73 1.16
N LEU A 504 7.30 4.77 1.96
CA LEU A 504 6.54 4.31 3.11
C LEU A 504 6.45 5.42 4.16
N ARG A 505 5.34 5.50 4.90
CA ARG A 505 5.10 6.59 5.85
C ARG A 505 6.10 6.61 7.02
N SER A 506 6.50 5.43 7.49
CA SER A 506 7.59 5.28 8.47
C SER A 506 8.90 5.83 7.93
N GLN A 507 9.22 5.51 6.68
CA GLN A 507 10.40 6.02 5.99
C GLN A 507 10.32 7.53 5.77
N ALA A 508 9.16 8.08 5.43
CA ALA A 508 8.96 9.52 5.31
C ALA A 508 9.16 10.26 6.65
N LEU A 509 8.79 9.61 7.77
CA LEU A 509 9.02 10.12 9.12
C LEU A 509 10.51 10.09 9.49
N GLU A 510 11.20 8.98 9.20
CA GLU A 510 12.64 8.82 9.41
C GLU A 510 13.46 9.80 8.58
N LEU A 511 13.05 10.04 7.33
CA LEU A 511 13.67 11.02 6.43
C LEU A 511 13.35 12.47 6.81
N GLY A 512 12.43 12.70 7.76
CA GLY A 512 11.97 14.03 8.15
C GLY A 512 11.06 14.71 7.12
N ILE A 513 10.63 14.02 6.05
CA ILE A 513 9.69 14.56 5.04
C ILE A 513 8.37 14.92 5.70
N ILE A 514 7.98 14.19 6.74
CA ILE A 514 6.81 14.44 7.58
C ILE A 514 7.25 14.51 9.05
N ASN A 515 6.46 15.16 9.90
CA ASN A 515 6.73 15.25 11.34
C ASN A 515 5.57 14.73 12.21
N GLY A 516 4.51 14.21 11.57
CA GLY A 516 3.40 13.56 12.26
C GLY A 516 2.66 12.60 11.33
N ILE A 517 2.10 11.56 11.91
CA ILE A 517 1.19 10.64 11.24
C ILE A 517 -0.18 10.87 11.85
N ILE A 518 -1.17 11.14 11.01
CA ILE A 518 -2.56 11.30 11.45
C ILE A 518 -3.02 9.94 12.04
N PRO A 519 -3.49 9.92 13.30
CA PRO A 519 -3.97 8.70 13.94
C PRO A 519 -5.09 8.02 13.15
N TYR A 520 -5.24 6.71 13.35
CA TYR A 520 -6.30 5.95 12.71
C TYR A 520 -7.68 6.42 13.18
N GLY A 521 -8.50 6.93 12.25
CA GLY A 521 -9.84 7.50 12.53
C GLY A 521 -9.92 9.02 12.38
N ASP A 522 -8.77 9.69 12.28
CA ASP A 522 -8.70 11.13 12.03
C ASP A 522 -8.44 11.41 10.54
N GLU A 523 -8.99 12.52 10.04
CA GLU A 523 -8.83 12.94 8.64
C GLU A 523 -7.88 14.14 8.50
N PRO A 524 -7.27 14.36 7.32
CA PRO A 524 -6.43 15.52 7.07
C PRO A 524 -7.22 16.80 7.26
N GLY A 525 -6.62 17.80 7.91
CA GLY A 525 -7.29 19.08 8.14
C GLY A 525 -8.33 19.07 9.27
N TYR A 526 -8.35 18.03 10.12
CA TYR A 526 -9.13 17.98 11.38
C TYR A 526 -8.58 18.96 12.42
N ARG A 527 -8.77 20.27 12.17
CA ARG A 527 -8.67 21.33 13.19
C ARG A 527 -9.98 22.11 13.20
N LEU A 528 -10.57 22.25 14.39
CA LEU A 528 -11.75 23.07 14.63
C LEU A 528 -11.42 24.54 14.34
N CYS A 529 -11.91 25.10 13.23
CA CYS A 529 -11.68 26.50 12.88
C CYS A 529 -12.94 27.06 12.22
N GLY A 530 -13.77 27.74 13.03
CA GLY A 530 -14.95 28.46 12.56
C GLY A 530 -15.05 29.86 13.18
N PRO A 531 -15.69 30.84 12.51
CA PRO A 531 -15.88 32.19 13.06
C PRO A 531 -16.78 32.19 14.32
N ASP A 532 -17.71 31.24 14.41
CA ASP A 532 -18.65 31.10 15.54
C ASP A 532 -18.19 30.07 16.60
N ALA A 533 -17.02 29.44 16.40
CA ALA A 533 -16.46 28.51 17.37
C ALA A 533 -16.12 29.23 18.69
N LYS A 534 -16.38 28.56 19.83
CA LYS A 534 -15.99 29.01 21.18
C LYS A 534 -14.52 29.43 21.17
N GLU A 535 -14.17 30.47 21.95
CA GLU A 535 -12.84 31.11 21.92
C GLU A 535 -11.68 30.13 22.20
N SER A 536 -11.94 29.07 22.98
CA SER A 536 -11.01 27.96 23.27
C SER A 536 -10.76 26.99 22.10
N LEU A 537 -11.59 27.03 21.06
CA LEU A 537 -11.59 26.15 19.89
C LEU A 537 -11.25 26.89 18.60
N ARG A 538 -10.89 28.17 18.67
CA ARG A 538 -10.43 28.93 17.50
C ARG A 538 -8.95 28.60 17.23
N CYS A 539 -8.62 28.28 15.98
CA CYS A 539 -7.26 28.15 15.44
C CYS A 539 -6.26 29.07 16.20
N PRO A 540 -5.19 28.56 16.84
CA PRO A 540 -4.34 29.36 17.70
C PRO A 540 -3.66 30.48 16.91
N ARG A 541 -3.87 31.73 17.35
CA ARG A 541 -3.19 32.90 16.76
C ARG A 541 -1.68 32.94 17.06
N LYS A 542 -1.22 32.17 18.04
CA LYS A 542 0.19 31.89 18.36
C LYS A 542 0.22 30.90 19.51
N ALA A 543 0.90 29.78 19.36
CA ALA A 543 1.37 29.00 20.50
C ALA A 543 2.71 28.36 20.11
N GLU A 544 3.75 28.71 20.86
CA GLU A 544 5.05 28.07 20.81
C GLU A 544 4.86 26.58 21.09
N ALA A 545 5.41 25.73 20.23
CA ALA A 545 5.35 24.29 20.40
C ALA A 545 6.12 23.90 21.65
N GLU A 546 5.44 23.33 22.63
CA GLU A 546 6.07 22.68 23.77
C GLU A 546 6.75 21.39 23.26
N ILE A 547 8.07 21.45 23.15
CA ILE A 547 8.92 20.31 22.83
C ILE A 547 8.99 19.45 24.10
N VAL A 548 8.32 18.30 24.12
CA VAL A 548 8.60 17.26 25.11
C VAL A 548 9.83 16.49 24.63
N PRO A 549 10.99 16.58 25.30
CA PRO A 549 12.19 15.89 24.87
C PRO A 549 12.08 14.39 25.15
N ALA A 550 12.45 13.60 24.15
CA ALA A 550 12.69 12.17 24.31
C ALA A 550 13.95 11.95 25.15
N ALA A 551 13.80 11.53 26.41
CA ALA A 551 14.72 10.65 27.12
C ALA A 551 14.16 10.26 28.50
N ALA A 552 13.90 8.97 28.70
CA ALA A 552 14.58 8.15 29.71
C ALA A 552 13.94 6.76 29.78
N SER A 553 14.55 5.80 29.08
CA SER A 553 14.57 4.41 29.54
C SER A 553 15.34 4.34 30.88
N LEU A 554 15.00 3.34 31.70
CA LEU A 554 15.65 2.87 32.95
C LEU A 554 15.01 3.36 34.27
N ASN A 555 13.97 2.66 34.72
CA ASN A 555 14.07 1.59 35.73
C ASN A 555 12.76 0.81 35.85
#